data_AF-K9QE63-F1
#
_entry.id   AF-K9QE63-F1
#
_cell.length_a   1.000
_cell.length_b   1.000
_cell.length_c   1.000
_cell.angle_alpha   90.00
_cell.angle_beta   90.00
_cell.angle_gamma   90.00
#
_symmetry.space_group_name_H-M   'P 1'
#
loop_
_entity.id
_entity.type
_entity.pdbx_description
1 polymer ?
#
loop_
_entity_poly.entity_id
_entity_poly.type
_entity_poly.pdbx_seq_one_letter_code
_entity_poly.pdbx_strand_id
1 'polypeptide(L)'
;MYKIAQNPRLKSMADAISANFQDLIDRVEQKGERIIIERQGKAVVAIIGLEDLKRLEALEDAIDSQVLHQAISENNGFTTLDAVIASRGDE
;
A
#
# COMPACT_ATOMS: atom_id res chain seq x y z
N MET A 1 -0.36 0.91 -45.83
CA MET A 1 -0.53 2.34 -45.52
C MET A 1 -1.99 2.59 -45.14
N TYR A 2 -2.37 2.33 -43.88
CA TYR A 2 -3.69 2.65 -43.36
C TYR A 2 -3.55 3.84 -42.41
N LYS A 3 -3.92 5.02 -42.90
CA LYS A 3 -3.97 6.26 -42.13
C LYS A 3 -5.28 6.22 -41.34
N ILE A 4 -5.21 5.70 -40.12
CA ILE A 4 -6.29 5.78 -39.14
C ILE A 4 -6.49 7.28 -38.91
N ALA A 5 -7.53 7.85 -39.54
CA ALA A 5 -7.92 9.21 -39.30
C ALA A 5 -8.08 9.38 -37.79
N GLN A 6 -7.32 10.31 -37.22
CA GLN A 6 -7.45 10.70 -35.82
C GLN A 6 -8.91 11.02 -35.56
N ASN A 7 -9.58 10.15 -34.83
CA ASN A 7 -10.95 10.37 -34.39
C ASN A 7 -10.86 11.30 -33.17
N PRO A 8 -11.14 12.61 -33.31
CA PRO A 8 -10.81 13.60 -32.28
C PRO A 8 -11.60 13.38 -30.98
N ARG A 9 -12.73 12.66 -31.03
CA ARG A 9 -13.55 12.30 -29.87
C ARG A 9 -12.97 11.18 -29.00
N LEU A 10 -12.19 10.26 -29.57
CA LEU A 10 -11.51 9.20 -28.81
C LEU A 10 -10.21 9.70 -28.18
N LYS A 11 -9.52 10.63 -28.84
CA LYS A 11 -8.34 11.31 -28.30
C LYS A 11 -8.72 12.13 -27.06
N SER A 12 -9.81 12.90 -27.12
CA SER A 12 -10.20 13.78 -26.01
C SER A 12 -10.63 13.07 -24.74
N MET A 13 -11.21 11.86 -24.82
CA MET A 13 -11.65 11.14 -23.60
C MET A 13 -10.48 10.49 -22.87
N ALA A 14 -9.56 9.86 -23.61
CA ALA A 14 -8.33 9.31 -23.05
C ALA A 14 -7.42 10.43 -22.52
N ASP A 15 -7.33 11.55 -23.25
CA ASP A 15 -6.59 12.74 -22.83
C ASP A 15 -7.24 13.37 -21.58
N ALA A 16 -8.58 13.41 -21.47
CA ALA A 16 -9.27 13.94 -20.28
C ALA A 16 -9.14 13.02 -19.05
N ILE A 17 -9.23 11.69 -19.24
CA ILE A 17 -8.98 10.70 -18.17
C ILE A 17 -7.51 10.81 -17.71
N SER A 18 -6.57 10.93 -18.65
CA SER A 18 -5.15 11.08 -18.34
C SER A 18 -4.84 12.43 -17.66
N ALA A 19 -5.46 13.52 -18.10
CA ALA A 19 -5.31 14.84 -17.51
C ALA A 19 -5.82 14.89 -16.06
N ASN A 20 -6.94 14.21 -15.78
CA ASN A 20 -7.45 14.12 -14.42
C ASN A 20 -6.52 13.33 -13.50
N PHE A 21 -5.82 12.32 -14.02
CA PHE A 21 -4.83 11.57 -13.24
C PHE A 21 -3.54 12.37 -13.01
N GLN A 22 -3.06 13.12 -14.01
CA GLN A 22 -1.88 13.98 -13.85
C GLN A 22 -2.09 15.07 -12.80
N ASP A 23 -3.28 15.69 -12.74
CA ASP A 23 -3.59 16.67 -11.68
C ASP A 23 -3.53 16.05 -10.28
N LEU A 24 -3.98 14.78 -10.12
CA LEU A 24 -3.85 14.07 -8.84
C LEU A 24 -2.37 13.83 -8.47
N ILE A 25 -1.53 13.45 -9.45
CA ILE A 25 -0.09 13.29 -9.22
C ILE A 25 0.54 14.62 -8.82
N ASP A 26 0.27 15.70 -9.55
CA ASP A 26 0.85 17.02 -9.28
C ASP A 26 0.45 17.53 -7.89
N ARG A 27 -0.79 17.30 -7.46
CA ARG A 27 -1.25 17.65 -6.11
C ARG A 27 -0.51 16.86 -5.03
N VAL A 28 -0.26 15.59 -5.26
CA VAL A 28 0.45 14.73 -4.32
C VAL A 28 1.94 15.10 -4.25
N GLU A 29 2.61 15.23 -5.39
CA GLU A 29 4.05 15.50 -5.46
C GLU A 29 4.41 16.95 -5.09
N GLN A 30 3.65 17.93 -5.60
CA GLN A 30 4.01 19.34 -5.45
C GLN A 30 3.38 19.99 -4.22
N LYS A 31 2.17 19.56 -3.84
CA LYS A 31 1.43 20.14 -2.69
C LYS A 31 1.45 19.23 -1.45
N GLY A 32 1.97 18.01 -1.57
CA GLY A 32 1.99 17.04 -0.48
C GLY A 32 0.60 16.57 -0.08
N GLU A 33 -0.38 16.64 -0.98
CA GLU A 33 -1.73 16.19 -0.68
C GLU A 33 -1.79 14.66 -0.54
N ARG A 34 -2.64 14.17 0.36
CA ARG A 34 -2.95 12.75 0.53
C ARG A 34 -4.38 12.51 0.11
N ILE A 35 -4.59 11.65 -0.88
CA ILE A 35 -5.89 11.52 -1.54
C ILE A 35 -6.42 10.11 -1.30
N ILE A 36 -7.67 10.01 -0.83
CA ILE A 36 -8.41 8.75 -0.70
C ILE A 36 -9.48 8.69 -1.77
N ILE A 37 -9.52 7.58 -2.50
CA ILE A 37 -10.56 7.28 -3.48
C ILE A 37 -11.48 6.23 -2.87
N GLU A 38 -12.77 6.56 -2.83
CA GLU A 38 -13.80 5.67 -2.32
C GLU A 38 -14.58 5.01 -3.45
N ARG A 39 -14.99 3.76 -3.22
CA ARG A 39 -15.96 3.04 -4.05
C ARG A 39 -17.08 2.54 -3.16
N GLN A 40 -18.31 2.96 -3.46
CA GLN A 40 -19.51 2.61 -2.66
C GLN A 40 -19.36 3.02 -1.18
N GLY A 41 -18.77 4.20 -0.92
CA GLY A 41 -18.55 4.72 0.44
C GLY A 41 -17.47 3.99 1.24
N LYS A 42 -16.64 3.16 0.60
CA LYS A 42 -15.49 2.49 1.20
C LYS A 42 -14.22 3.00 0.57
N ALA A 43 -13.24 3.39 1.38
CA ALA A 43 -11.88 3.68 0.90
C ALA A 43 -11.29 2.44 0.22
N VAL A 44 -10.84 2.59 -1.02
CA VAL A 44 -10.29 1.47 -1.82
C VAL A 44 -8.90 1.75 -2.36
N VAL A 45 -8.52 3.02 -2.54
CA VAL A 45 -7.19 3.42 -3.00
C VAL A 45 -6.76 4.66 -2.24
N ALA A 46 -5.49 4.71 -1.85
CA ALA A 46 -4.82 5.91 -1.37
C ALA A 46 -3.72 6.30 -2.34
N ILE A 47 -3.59 7.60 -2.62
CA ILE A 47 -2.47 8.17 -3.37
C ILE A 47 -1.74 9.11 -2.41
N ILE A 48 -0.46 8.82 -2.18
CA ILE A 48 0.43 9.55 -1.28
C ILE A 48 1.78 9.76 -1.97
N GLY A 49 2.52 10.78 -1.53
CA GLY A 49 3.86 11.04 -2.03
C GLY A 49 4.85 10.00 -1.51
N LEU A 50 5.97 9.83 -2.22
CA LEU A 50 7.00 8.87 -1.82
C LEU A 50 7.60 9.12 -0.44
N GLU A 51 7.74 10.39 -0.04
CA GLU A 51 8.23 10.75 1.29
C GLU A 51 7.27 10.30 2.39
N ASP A 52 5.96 10.43 2.17
CA ASP A 52 4.96 9.93 3.12
C ASP A 52 4.95 8.41 3.18
N LEU A 53 5.11 7.74 2.03
CA LEU A 53 5.24 6.28 1.99
C LEU A 53 6.42 5.80 2.83
N LYS A 54 7.61 6.39 2.63
CA LYS A 54 8.82 6.05 3.40
C LYS A 54 8.67 6.24 4.91
N ARG A 55 7.92 7.27 5.31
CA ARG A 55 7.64 7.51 6.75
C ARG A 55 6.73 6.44 7.32
N LEU A 56 5.74 5.97 6.56
CA LEU A 56 4.88 4.86 6.97
C LEU A 56 5.68 3.56 7.10
N GLU A 57 6.50 3.24 6.10
CA GLU A 57 7.38 2.05 6.14
C GLU A 57 8.32 2.08 7.35
N ALA A 58 8.96 3.22 7.62
CA ALA A 58 9.86 3.36 8.77
C ALA A 58 9.13 3.24 10.13
N LEU A 59 7.87 3.67 10.20
CA LEU A 59 7.04 3.48 11.40
C LEU A 59 6.65 2.01 11.58
N GLU A 60 6.28 1.32 10.50
CA GLU A 60 5.97 -0.12 10.52
C GLU A 60 7.20 -0.93 10.96
N ASP A 61 8.37 -0.68 10.37
CA ASP A 61 9.64 -1.34 10.75
C ASP A 61 9.97 -1.15 12.24
N ALA A 62 9.76 0.06 12.77
CA ALA A 62 10.00 0.34 14.17
C ALA A 62 9.06 -0.42 15.11
N ILE A 63 7.77 -0.53 14.73
CA ILE A 63 6.77 -1.27 15.50
C ILE A 63 7.08 -2.77 15.45
N ASP A 64 7.35 -3.32 14.27
CA ASP A 64 7.64 -4.75 14.11
C ASP A 64 8.91 -5.15 14.88
N SER A 65 9.94 -4.30 14.86
CA SER A 65 11.15 -4.50 15.67
C SER A 65 10.84 -4.51 17.17
N GLN A 66 9.99 -3.61 17.65
CA GLN A 66 9.56 -3.59 19.06
C GLN A 66 8.77 -4.86 19.43
N VAL A 67 7.85 -5.31 18.57
CA VAL A 67 7.08 -6.53 18.77
C VAL A 67 8.01 -7.74 18.85
N LEU A 68 9.00 -7.83 17.96
CA LEU A 68 10.00 -8.90 17.99
C LEU A 68 10.81 -8.87 19.29
N HIS A 69 11.29 -7.69 19.70
CA HIS A 69 12.04 -7.56 20.95
C HIS A 69 11.20 -7.95 22.17
N GLN A 70 9.92 -7.59 22.19
CA GLN A 70 8.99 -7.99 23.24
C GLN A 70 8.81 -9.51 23.27
N ALA A 71 8.57 -10.14 22.12
CA ALA A 71 8.43 -11.59 22.01
C ALA A 71 9.69 -12.34 22.46
N ILE A 72 10.89 -11.81 22.17
CA ILE A 72 12.16 -12.37 22.64
C ILE A 72 12.28 -12.25 24.17
N SER A 73 11.91 -11.10 24.73
CA SER A 73 11.96 -10.85 26.18
C SER A 73 10.97 -11.73 26.96
N GLU A 74 9.79 -11.96 26.41
CA GLU A 74 8.75 -12.81 26.99
C GLU A 74 9.04 -14.31 26.81
N ASN A 75 9.95 -14.66 25.90
CA ASN A 75 10.31 -16.05 25.66
C ASN A 75 11.13 -16.63 26.83
N ASN A 76 10.47 -17.43 27.66
CA ASN A 76 11.02 -18.00 28.88
C ASN A 76 11.75 -19.35 28.70
N GLY A 77 12.02 -19.77 27.47
CA GLY A 77 12.78 -20.98 27.20
C GLY A 77 12.81 -21.38 25.73
N PHE A 78 13.47 -22.50 25.45
CA PHE A 78 13.42 -23.15 24.15
C PHE A 78 12.68 -24.48 24.30
N THR A 79 11.69 -24.73 23.45
CA THR A 79 11.02 -26.03 23.35
C THR A 79 11.36 -26.68 22.02
N THR A 80 11.48 -28.00 21.99
CA THR A 80 11.75 -28.74 20.76
C THR A 80 10.47 -28.92 19.95
N LEU A 81 10.61 -29.05 18.63
CA LEU A 81 9.47 -29.30 17.75
C LEU A 81 8.73 -30.58 18.13
N ASP A 82 9.46 -31.63 18.52
CA ASP A 82 8.87 -32.89 19.03
C ASP A 82 8.05 -32.67 20.30
N ALA A 83 8.49 -31.80 21.21
CA ALA A 83 7.74 -31.49 22.43
C ALA A 83 6.47 -30.67 22.14
N VAL A 84 6.50 -29.81 21.13
CA VAL A 84 5.30 -29.07 20.65
C VAL A 84 4.32 -29.98 19.93
N ILE A 85 4.81 -30.92 19.13
CA ILE A 85 3.96 -31.92 18.44
C ILE A 85 3.33 -32.85 19.47
N ALA A 86 4.08 -33.28 20.48
CA ALA A 86 3.57 -34.12 21.55
C ALA A 86 2.55 -33.42 22.45
N SER A 87 2.68 -32.10 22.68
CA SER A 87 1.74 -31.32 23.49
C SER A 87 0.47 -30.89 22.74
N ARG A 88 0.49 -30.91 21.40
CA ARG A 88 -0.67 -30.68 20.53
C ARG A 88 -1.54 -31.92 20.29
N GLY A 89 -1.33 -33.01 21.03
CA GLY A 89 -2.12 -34.23 20.91
C GLY A 89 -3.63 -33.96 21.00
N ASP A 90 -4.30 -34.24 19.87
CA ASP A 90 -5.74 -34.36 19.63
C ASP A 90 -6.61 -33.08 19.69
N GLU A 91 -6.59 -32.28 18.62
CA GLU A 91 -7.79 -31.65 18.05
C GLU A 91 -8.00 -32.11 16.60
#